data_AF-A0A8T9S8X2-F1
#
_entry.id   AF-A0A8T9S8X2-F1
#
_cell.length_a   1.000
_cell.length_b   1.000
_cell.length_c   1.000
_cell.angle_alpha   90.00
_cell.angle_beta   90.00
_cell.angle_gamma   90.00
#
_symmetry.space_group_name_H-M   'P 1'
#
loop_
_entity.id
_entity.type
_entity.pdbx_description
1 polymer ?
#
loop_
_entity_poly.entity_id
_entity_poly.type
_entity_poly.pdbx_seq_one_letter_code
_entity_poly.pdbx_strand_id
1 'polypeptide(L)'
;MRLLFLAASLLLTSACAHNQVSVTTPTTPPATGQVNGPATPAPTSANTVDPVPARVAESDTTSRPLWLKDRIAAVLAERKRNPITRILRYRYGGQTVYYISAPCCDQYSNVFDTKGKLICQPDGGITGKGDGKCPDFDKNKTDEKLVWQDPR
;
A
#
# COMPACT_ATOMS: atom_id res chain seq x y z
N MET A 1 15.55 -37.59 -63.04
CA MET A 1 14.52 -36.53 -62.88
C MET A 1 14.06 -36.59 -61.43
N ARG A 2 14.83 -36.03 -60.49
CA ARG A 2 14.74 -34.67 -59.92
C ARG A 2 13.71 -34.52 -58.80
N LEU A 3 14.29 -34.45 -57.59
CA LEU A 3 13.97 -33.63 -56.41
C LEU A 3 12.77 -33.97 -55.52
N LEU A 4 13.14 -34.35 -54.28
CA LEU A 4 12.37 -34.27 -53.04
C LEU A 4 11.80 -32.86 -52.81
N PHE A 5 10.56 -32.80 -52.34
CA PHE A 5 9.99 -31.60 -51.72
C PHE A 5 9.65 -31.92 -50.25
N LEU A 6 10.48 -31.42 -49.34
CA LEU A 6 10.16 -31.28 -47.92
C LEU A 6 9.20 -30.10 -47.75
N ALA A 7 8.02 -30.33 -47.17
CA ALA A 7 7.13 -29.27 -46.70
C ALA A 7 7.42 -29.01 -45.21
N ALA A 8 8.01 -27.85 -44.92
CA ALA A 8 8.28 -27.36 -43.58
C ALA A 8 7.06 -26.61 -43.02
N SER A 9 6.52 -27.07 -41.90
CA SER A 9 5.47 -26.35 -41.16
C SER A 9 6.12 -25.48 -40.07
N LEU A 10 6.13 -24.16 -40.27
CA LEU A 10 6.57 -23.19 -39.28
C LEU A 10 5.52 -23.05 -38.16
N LEU A 11 5.90 -23.41 -36.93
CA LEU A 11 5.17 -23.05 -35.71
C LEU A 11 5.61 -21.64 -35.27
N LEU A 12 4.70 -20.66 -35.29
CA LEU A 12 4.94 -19.34 -34.70
C LEU A 12 4.80 -19.43 -33.18
N THR A 13 5.92 -19.38 -32.46
CA THR A 13 5.94 -19.17 -31.01
C THR A 13 5.91 -17.67 -30.73
N SER A 14 4.80 -17.17 -30.17
CA SER A 14 4.72 -15.80 -29.65
C SER A 14 5.55 -15.70 -28.37
N ALA A 15 6.77 -15.19 -28.47
CA ALA A 15 7.60 -14.91 -27.30
C ALA A 15 7.01 -13.73 -26.52
N CYS A 16 6.59 -13.98 -25.28
CA CYS A 16 6.30 -12.91 -24.32
C CYS A 16 7.64 -12.24 -23.95
N ALA A 17 7.86 -11.02 -24.42
CA ALA A 17 8.99 -10.21 -23.99
C ALA A 17 8.80 -9.84 -22.51
N HIS A 18 9.44 -10.60 -21.61
CA HIS A 18 9.51 -10.22 -20.21
C HIS A 18 10.58 -9.12 -20.11
N ASN A 19 10.16 -7.85 -20.03
CA ASN A 19 11.05 -6.74 -19.72
C ASN A 19 11.74 -7.04 -18.38
N GLN A 20 12.99 -7.48 -18.46
CA GLN A 20 13.87 -7.61 -17.31
C GLN A 20 14.13 -6.20 -16.78
N VAL A 21 13.43 -5.82 -15.71
CA VAL A 21 13.78 -4.63 -14.95
C VAL A 21 15.02 -4.98 -14.16
N SER A 22 16.19 -4.62 -14.68
CA SER A 22 17.45 -4.72 -13.95
C SER A 22 17.42 -3.72 -12.79
N VAL A 23 17.18 -4.22 -11.58
CA VAL A 23 17.35 -3.44 -10.35
C VAL A 23 18.84 -3.28 -10.11
N THR A 24 19.44 -2.24 -10.71
CA THR A 24 20.81 -1.86 -10.41
C THR A 24 20.79 -1.02 -9.14
N THR A 25 20.89 -1.67 -7.99
CA THR A 25 21.33 -0.99 -6.77
C THR A 25 22.73 -0.44 -7.06
N PRO A 26 22.99 0.87 -6.92
CA PRO A 26 24.33 1.41 -7.14
C PRO A 26 25.23 0.96 -5.99
N THR A 27 25.80 -0.24 -6.13
CA THR A 27 26.96 -0.64 -5.32
C THR A 27 28.17 -0.06 -6.01
N THR A 28 28.55 1.17 -5.64
CA THR A 28 29.87 1.70 -6.01
C THR A 28 30.92 0.75 -5.43
N PRO A 29 31.69 0.00 -6.26
CA PRO A 29 32.76 -0.84 -5.74
C PRO A 29 33.85 0.06 -5.13
N PRO A 30 34.51 -0.34 -4.03
CA PRO A 30 35.68 0.37 -3.56
C PRO A 30 36.71 0.45 -4.68
N ALA A 31 37.27 1.64 -4.91
CA ALA A 31 38.41 1.80 -5.79
C ALA A 31 39.58 1.03 -5.17
N THR A 32 39.95 -0.08 -5.82
CA THR A 32 41.12 -0.93 -5.56
C THR A 32 41.09 -1.80 -4.29
N GLY A 33 41.16 -3.12 -4.49
CA GLY A 33 41.45 -4.11 -3.44
C GLY A 33 40.78 -5.47 -3.68
N GLN A 34 41.57 -6.52 -3.92
CA GLN A 34 41.08 -7.91 -3.92
C GLN A 34 40.64 -8.32 -2.51
N VAL A 35 39.40 -8.80 -2.35
CA VAL A 35 38.84 -9.23 -1.06
C VAL A 35 38.91 -10.76 -0.92
N ASN A 36 40.11 -11.28 -0.66
CA ASN A 36 40.30 -12.62 -0.11
C ASN A 36 40.74 -12.50 1.35
N GLY A 37 39.78 -12.28 2.25
CA GLY A 37 40.00 -12.23 3.70
C GLY A 37 38.71 -12.54 4.46
N PRO A 38 38.79 -13.10 5.69
CA PRO A 38 37.63 -13.66 6.42
C PRO A 38 36.66 -12.62 7.02
N ALA A 39 36.81 -11.33 6.69
CA ALA A 39 35.97 -10.27 7.22
C ALA A 39 35.67 -9.25 6.12
N THR A 40 34.53 -9.44 5.44
CA THR A 40 33.85 -8.35 4.74
C THR A 40 33.10 -7.54 5.81
N PRO A 41 33.44 -6.27 6.08
CA PRO A 41 32.64 -5.45 6.98
C PRO A 41 31.22 -5.33 6.41
N ALA A 42 30.22 -5.51 7.26
CA ALA A 42 28.84 -5.25 6.86
C ALA A 42 28.72 -3.81 6.34
N PRO A 43 27.99 -3.56 5.24
CA PRO A 43 27.73 -2.19 4.80
C PRO A 43 27.00 -1.45 5.92
N THR A 44 27.62 -0.40 6.45
CA THR A 44 26.96 0.51 7.38
C THR A 44 25.94 1.30 6.58
N SER A 45 24.69 0.84 6.56
CA SER A 45 23.58 1.66 6.09
C SER A 45 23.46 2.85 7.03
N ALA A 46 23.83 4.04 6.54
CA ALA A 46 23.37 5.27 7.14
C ALA A 46 21.86 5.32 6.90
N ASN A 47 21.10 4.82 7.87
CA ASN A 47 19.65 4.99 7.91
C ASN A 47 19.37 6.49 8.08
N THR A 48 19.31 7.24 6.99
CA THR A 48 18.72 8.58 6.98
C THR A 48 17.21 8.40 7.01
N VAL A 49 16.68 7.96 8.15
CA VAL A 49 15.26 8.05 8.42
C VAL A 49 15.04 9.49 8.83
N ASP A 50 14.79 10.36 7.84
CA ASP A 50 14.17 11.64 8.14
C ASP A 50 12.91 11.33 8.95
N PRO A 51 12.71 11.92 10.15
CA PRO A 51 11.51 11.68 10.93
C PRO A 51 10.31 12.06 10.06
N VAL A 52 9.51 11.07 9.66
CA VAL A 52 8.20 11.33 9.07
C VAL A 52 7.48 12.24 10.05
N PRO A 53 7.09 13.47 9.66
CA PRO A 53 6.43 14.39 10.56
C PRO A 53 5.27 13.68 11.25
N ALA A 54 5.19 13.80 12.58
CA ALA A 54 4.08 13.23 13.32
C ALA A 54 2.78 13.77 12.72
N ARG A 55 1.96 12.88 12.14
CA ARG A 55 0.62 13.25 11.66
C ARG A 55 -0.21 13.64 12.87
N VAL A 56 -0.39 14.94 13.08
CA VAL A 56 -1.28 15.46 14.12
C VAL A 56 -2.71 15.34 13.62
N ALA A 57 -3.58 14.71 14.41
CA ALA A 57 -4.99 14.60 14.05
C ALA A 57 -5.63 16.00 13.98
N GLU A 58 -6.56 16.20 13.04
CA GLU A 58 -7.31 17.45 12.91
C GLU A 58 -8.01 17.76 14.26
N SER A 59 -7.62 18.89 14.86
CA SER A 59 -7.95 19.24 16.26
C SER A 59 -9.41 19.62 16.46
N ASP A 60 -10.11 20.07 15.42
CA ASP A 60 -11.53 20.38 15.51
C ASP A 60 -12.36 19.10 15.42
N THR A 61 -12.91 18.71 16.56
CA THR A 61 -13.77 17.53 16.68
C THR A 61 -15.27 17.87 16.59
N THR A 62 -15.62 19.16 16.69
CA THR A 62 -17.01 19.65 16.74
C THR A 62 -17.71 19.39 15.42
N SER A 63 -16.98 19.58 14.32
CA SER A 63 -17.42 19.44 12.93
C SER A 63 -17.50 17.99 12.42
N ARG A 64 -17.18 16.98 13.24
CA ARG A 64 -17.29 15.57 12.83
C ARG A 64 -18.76 15.13 12.66
N PRO A 65 -19.10 14.41 11.58
CA PRO A 65 -20.43 13.84 11.39
C PRO A 65 -20.82 12.93 12.56
N LEU A 66 -22.12 12.85 12.87
CA LEU A 66 -22.61 11.99 13.96
C LEU A 66 -22.19 10.53 13.77
N TRP A 67 -22.37 9.97 12.58
CA TRP A 67 -21.98 8.60 12.26
C TRP A 67 -20.50 8.32 12.54
N LEU A 68 -19.63 9.32 12.37
CA LEU A 68 -18.20 9.19 12.60
C LEU A 68 -17.89 9.21 14.11
N LYS A 69 -18.59 10.04 14.87
CA LYS A 69 -18.52 10.05 16.35
C LYS A 69 -18.96 8.70 16.91
N ASP A 70 -20.06 8.15 16.40
CA ASP A 70 -20.57 6.84 16.83
C ASP A 70 -19.57 5.71 16.50
N ARG A 71 -18.94 5.77 15.32
CA ARG A 71 -17.89 4.82 14.93
C ARG A 71 -16.67 4.90 15.84
N ILE A 72 -16.25 6.11 16.23
CA ILE A 72 -15.15 6.31 17.18
C ILE A 72 -15.52 5.75 18.55
N ALA A 73 -16.73 6.02 19.03
CA ALA A 73 -17.22 5.49 20.30
C ALA A 73 -17.22 3.95 20.31
N ALA A 74 -17.65 3.32 19.20
CA ALA A 74 -17.60 1.86 19.05
C ALA A 74 -16.18 1.31 19.14
N VAL A 75 -15.20 1.94 18.47
CA VAL A 75 -13.78 1.54 18.55
C VAL A 75 -13.25 1.65 19.99
N LEU A 76 -13.62 2.72 20.70
CA LEU A 76 -13.19 2.95 22.09
C LEU A 76 -13.84 1.99 23.09
N ALA A 77 -15.03 1.47 22.78
CA ALA A 77 -15.72 0.47 23.60
C ALA A 77 -15.11 -0.94 23.48
N GLU A 78 -14.39 -1.22 22.39
CA GLU A 78 -13.66 -2.46 22.21
C GLU A 78 -12.30 -2.46 22.92
N ARG A 79 -11.64 -3.62 23.02
CA ARG A 79 -10.25 -3.68 23.48
C ARG A 79 -9.34 -2.89 22.54
N LYS A 80 -8.27 -2.32 23.11
CA LYS A 80 -7.21 -1.67 22.34
C LYS A 80 -6.71 -2.62 21.24
N ARG A 81 -6.67 -2.11 20.01
CA ARG A 81 -6.22 -2.83 18.82
C ARG A 81 -4.73 -2.57 18.56
N ASN A 82 -4.06 -3.52 17.91
CA ASN A 82 -2.69 -3.36 17.43
C ASN A 82 -2.56 -3.96 16.02
N PRO A 83 -2.31 -3.14 14.97
CA PRO A 83 -2.21 -1.68 14.98
C PRO A 83 -3.45 -0.94 15.50
N ILE A 84 -3.23 0.26 16.05
CA ILE A 84 -4.30 1.16 16.47
C ILE A 84 -5.16 1.58 15.28
N THR A 85 -6.46 1.79 15.52
CA THR A 85 -7.35 2.29 14.48
C THR A 85 -7.05 3.75 14.15
N ARG A 86 -6.92 4.05 12.86
CA ARG A 86 -6.83 5.40 12.32
C ARG A 86 -8.02 5.66 11.41
N ILE A 87 -8.50 6.90 11.46
CA ILE A 87 -9.51 7.44 10.57
C ILE A 87 -8.84 8.56 9.78
N LEU A 88 -8.74 8.38 8.47
CA LEU A 88 -8.14 9.34 7.55
C LEU A 88 -9.20 9.86 6.58
N ARG A 89 -9.08 11.12 6.19
CA ARG A 89 -9.87 11.74 5.14
C ARG A 89 -9.01 11.80 3.89
N TYR A 90 -9.61 11.47 2.75
CA TYR A 90 -8.97 11.57 1.43
C TYR A 90 -9.91 12.24 0.44
N ARG A 91 -9.34 12.65 -0.69
CA ARG A 91 -10.04 12.88 -1.95
C ARG A 91 -9.87 11.65 -2.83
N TYR A 92 -10.98 11.12 -3.33
CA TYR A 92 -10.99 9.93 -4.19
C TYR A 92 -12.24 9.98 -5.08
N GLY A 93 -12.08 9.71 -6.38
CA GLY A 93 -13.20 9.75 -7.33
C GLY A 93 -13.96 11.08 -7.35
N GLY A 94 -13.27 12.21 -7.16
CA GLY A 94 -13.91 13.54 -7.13
C GLY A 94 -14.76 13.81 -5.89
N GLN A 95 -14.72 12.97 -4.85
CA GLN A 95 -15.44 13.15 -3.60
C GLN A 95 -14.55 12.99 -2.36
N THR A 96 -15.04 13.46 -1.23
CA THR A 96 -14.36 13.35 0.06
C THR A 96 -14.79 12.04 0.67
N VAL A 97 -13.83 11.25 1.10
CA VAL A 97 -14.08 9.93 1.69
C VAL A 97 -13.35 9.79 3.01
N TYR A 98 -13.85 8.90 3.85
CA TYR A 98 -13.23 8.53 5.13
C TYR A 98 -12.76 7.09 5.07
N TYR A 99 -11.46 6.88 5.24
CA TYR A 99 -10.84 5.57 5.38
C TYR A 99 -10.68 5.23 6.86
N ILE A 100 -11.08 4.03 7.24
CA ILE A 100 -10.92 3.48 8.59
C ILE A 100 -10.04 2.24 8.50
N SER A 101 -8.87 2.29 9.14
CA SER A 101 -7.88 1.21 9.07
C SER A 101 -8.34 -0.04 9.82
N ALA A 102 -8.09 -1.19 9.23
CA ALA A 102 -8.24 -2.48 9.89
C ALA A 102 -7.17 -2.71 10.97
N PRO A 103 -7.46 -3.56 11.97
CA PRO A 103 -6.47 -3.98 12.97
C PRO A 103 -5.54 -5.10 12.48
N CYS A 104 -5.74 -5.68 11.30
CA CYS A 104 -4.90 -6.74 10.74
C CYS A 104 -5.05 -6.80 9.22
N CYS A 105 -4.06 -7.36 8.51
CA CYS A 105 -4.03 -7.43 7.04
C CYS A 105 -5.02 -8.45 6.44
N ASP A 106 -5.58 -9.36 7.24
CA ASP A 106 -6.65 -10.27 6.83
C ASP A 106 -8.05 -9.70 7.12
N GLN A 107 -8.14 -8.55 7.77
CA GLN A 107 -9.36 -7.82 8.05
C GLN A 107 -9.49 -6.64 7.09
N TYR A 108 -10.71 -6.31 6.69
CA TYR A 108 -10.95 -5.24 5.73
C TYR A 108 -10.85 -3.85 6.36
N SER A 109 -10.02 -2.98 5.78
CA SER A 109 -10.18 -1.54 5.98
C SER A 109 -11.38 -1.06 5.20
N ASN A 110 -12.01 0.03 5.64
CA ASN A 110 -13.29 0.46 5.07
C ASN A 110 -13.22 1.91 4.61
N VAL A 111 -13.77 2.18 3.42
CA VAL A 111 -13.93 3.53 2.88
C VAL A 111 -15.40 3.93 2.98
N PHE A 112 -15.70 5.11 3.50
CA PHE A 112 -17.06 5.64 3.62
C PHE A 112 -17.19 6.96 2.87
N ASP A 113 -18.38 7.25 2.36
CA ASP A 113 -18.72 8.59 1.90
C ASP A 113 -18.92 9.56 3.07
N THR A 114 -19.21 10.83 2.78
CA THR A 114 -19.44 11.86 3.82
C THR A 114 -20.71 11.60 4.64
N LYS A 115 -21.64 10.77 4.15
CA LYS A 115 -22.89 10.39 4.82
C LYS A 115 -22.75 9.11 5.65
N GLY A 116 -21.58 8.49 5.66
CA GLY A 116 -21.31 7.26 6.41
C GLY A 116 -21.71 5.98 5.67
N LYS A 117 -22.04 6.05 4.38
CA LYS A 117 -22.32 4.86 3.56
C LYS A 117 -21.00 4.18 3.20
N LEU A 118 -20.95 2.86 3.33
CA LEU A 118 -19.80 2.07 2.89
C LEU A 118 -19.62 2.16 1.36
N ILE A 119 -18.51 2.80 0.99
CA ILE A 119 -17.70 2.69 -0.21
C ILE A 119 -17.46 1.29 -0.75
N CYS A 120 -16.41 0.73 -0.16
CA CYS A 120 -15.65 -0.42 -0.57
C CYS A 120 -14.66 -0.74 0.54
N GLN A 121 -13.95 -1.85 0.35
CA GLN A 121 -12.87 -2.30 1.20
C GLN A 121 -11.64 -2.36 0.30
N PRO A 122 -10.74 -1.36 0.34
CA PRO A 122 -9.65 -1.24 -0.64
C PRO A 122 -8.49 -2.21 -0.36
N ASP A 123 -8.35 -2.64 0.88
CA ASP A 123 -7.30 -3.53 1.36
C ASP A 123 -7.89 -4.55 2.35
N GLY A 124 -7.08 -5.55 2.70
CA GLY A 124 -7.46 -6.57 3.67
C GLY A 124 -8.03 -7.84 3.03
N GLY A 125 -8.57 -8.72 3.89
CA GLY A 125 -9.06 -10.04 3.48
C GLY A 125 -7.94 -11.03 3.19
N ILE A 126 -8.30 -12.28 2.86
CA ILE A 126 -7.34 -13.37 2.63
C ILE A 126 -6.31 -13.04 1.54
N THR A 127 -6.72 -12.28 0.52
CA THR A 127 -5.84 -11.89 -0.59
C THR A 127 -5.08 -10.59 -0.33
N GLY A 128 -5.45 -9.84 0.71
CA GLY A 128 -4.99 -8.47 0.95
C GLY A 128 -5.54 -7.42 -0.03
N LYS A 129 -6.37 -7.81 -1.01
CA LYS A 129 -6.85 -6.94 -2.10
C LYS A 129 -8.21 -6.30 -1.82
N GLY A 130 -8.75 -6.48 -0.61
CA GLY A 130 -10.04 -5.93 -0.26
C GLY A 130 -11.21 -6.64 -0.94
N ASP A 131 -12.31 -5.93 -1.16
CA ASP A 131 -13.55 -6.43 -1.78
C ASP A 131 -13.61 -6.27 -3.31
N GLY A 132 -12.55 -5.71 -3.91
CA GLY A 132 -12.45 -5.51 -5.36
C GLY A 132 -13.29 -4.36 -5.92
N LYS A 133 -14.00 -3.58 -5.09
CA LYS A 133 -14.83 -2.45 -5.57
C LYS A 133 -14.05 -1.16 -5.79
N CYS A 134 -12.92 -0.99 -5.10
CA CYS A 134 -12.01 0.15 -5.28
C CYS A 134 -10.56 -0.34 -5.51
N PRO A 135 -10.28 -1.05 -6.61
CA PRO A 135 -8.96 -1.68 -6.84
C PRO A 135 -7.83 -0.67 -7.07
N ASP A 136 -8.17 0.59 -7.31
CA ASP A 136 -7.25 1.70 -7.58
C ASP A 136 -7.17 2.70 -6.41
N PHE A 137 -7.82 2.44 -5.28
CA PHE A 137 -7.89 3.37 -4.15
C PHE A 137 -6.52 3.85 -3.70
N ASP A 138 -5.56 2.94 -3.51
CA ASP A 138 -4.22 3.31 -3.06
C ASP A 138 -3.44 4.15 -4.06
N LYS A 139 -3.74 4.02 -5.35
CA LYS A 139 -3.08 4.80 -6.42
C LYS A 139 -3.70 6.18 -6.59
N ASN A 140 -5.01 6.29 -6.36
CA ASN A 140 -5.81 7.45 -6.77
C ASN A 140 -6.33 8.30 -5.59
N LYS A 141 -6.13 7.86 -4.34
CA LYS A 141 -6.44 8.68 -3.16
C LYS A 141 -5.42 9.82 -3.01
N THR A 142 -5.91 11.02 -2.73
CA THR A 142 -5.07 12.21 -2.50
C THR A 142 -5.54 12.97 -1.27
N ASP A 143 -4.84 14.05 -0.93
CA ASP A 143 -5.19 14.97 0.16
C ASP A 143 -5.44 14.28 1.51
N GLU A 144 -4.53 13.36 1.86
CA GLU A 144 -4.58 12.65 3.14
C GLU A 144 -4.62 13.63 4.31
N LYS A 145 -5.61 13.47 5.19
CA LYS A 145 -5.64 14.13 6.49
C LYS A 145 -6.01 13.15 7.58
N LEU A 146 -5.22 13.13 8.65
CA LEU A 146 -5.58 12.35 9.83
C LEU A 146 -6.76 13.04 10.54
N VAL A 147 -7.91 12.38 10.61
CA VAL A 147 -9.09 12.90 11.30
C VAL A 147 -9.07 12.48 12.75
N TRP A 148 -8.73 11.23 13.02
CA TRP A 148 -8.66 10.68 14.37
C TRP A 148 -7.77 9.44 14.40
N GLN A 149 -7.16 9.18 15.54
CA GLN A 149 -6.48 7.92 15.84
C GLN A 149 -6.85 7.49 17.27
N ASP A 150 -6.95 6.19 17.51
CA ASP A 150 -7.17 5.66 18.86
C ASP A 150 -6.03 6.14 19.77
N PRO A 151 -6.33 6.89 20.85
CA PRO A 151 -5.31 7.46 21.73
C PRO A 151 -4.75 6.46 22.76
N ARG A 152 -5.33 5.26 22.86
CA ARG A 152 -4.98 4.26 23.89
C ARG A 152 -3.70 3.51 23.58
#